data_AF-X0YFD2-F1
#
_entry.id   AF-X0YFD2-F1
#
_cell.length_a   1.000
_cell.length_b   1.000
_cell.length_c   1.000
_cell.angle_alpha   90.00
_cell.angle_beta   90.00
_cell.angle_gamma   90.00
#
_symmetry.space_group_name_H-M   'P 1'
#
loop_
_entity.id
_entity.type
_entity.pdbx_description
1 polymer ?
#
loop_
_entity_poly.entity_id
_entity_poly.type
_entity_poly.pdbx_seq_one_letter_code
_entity_poly.pdbx_strand_id
1 'polypeptide(L)'
;MATLRKQGIQPANLCSDEVFIRRVYLDVIGTLPEPQKVQRFLQDRSPRKRAALIQILLQRDEFADYWSLKWCDLLRVKAEFPINLWPNAV
;
A
#
# COMPACT_ATOMS: atom_id res chain seq x y z
N MET A 1 18.51 0.60 8.02
CA MET A 1 19.52 1.67 7.79
C MET A 1 20.93 1.25 8.19
N ALA A 2 21.15 0.66 9.38
CA ALA A 2 22.48 0.24 9.83
C ALA A 2 23.17 -0.79 8.90
N THR A 3 22.41 -1.73 8.31
CA THR A 3 22.95 -2.75 7.40
C THR A 3 23.41 -2.18 6.06
N LEU A 4 22.66 -1.24 5.47
CA LEU A 4 23.00 -0.63 4.18
C LEU A 4 24.29 0.20 4.25
N ARG A 5 24.44 1.01 5.31
CA ARG A 5 25.65 1.81 5.53
C ARG A 5 26.89 0.94 5.72
N LYS A 6 26.76 -0.20 6.41
CA LYS A 6 27.86 -1.18 6.58
C LYS A 6 28.29 -1.82 5.26
N GLN A 7 27.39 -1.91 4.29
CA GLN A 7 27.68 -2.43 2.95
C GLN A 7 28.16 -1.35 1.97
N GLY A 8 28.40 -0.10 2.43
CA GLY A 8 28.77 1.01 1.56
C GLY A 8 27.64 1.51 0.65
N ILE A 9 26.41 1.02 0.86
CA ILE A 9 25.24 1.39 0.06
C ILE A 9 24.64 2.66 0.66
N GLN A 10 24.64 3.75 -0.11
CA GLN A 10 23.97 4.98 0.29
C GLN A 10 22.45 4.81 0.22
N PRO A 11 21.71 5.00 1.33
CA PRO A 11 20.25 4.97 1.29
C PRO A 11 19.70 6.10 0.42
N ALA A 12 18.60 5.83 -0.27
CA ALA A 12 17.90 6.87 -1.00
C ALA A 12 17.41 7.98 -0.05
N ASN A 13 17.41 9.22 -0.56
CA ASN A 13 16.84 10.36 0.16
C ASN A 13 15.35 10.17 0.41
N LEU A 14 14.85 10.83 1.45
CA LEU A 14 13.41 10.88 1.71
C LEU A 14 12.71 11.59 0.55
N CYS A 15 11.59 11.00 0.11
CA CYS A 15 10.74 11.62 -0.91
C CYS A 15 9.99 12.84 -0.34
N SER A 16 9.55 13.72 -1.24
CA SER A 16 8.69 14.86 -0.90
C SER A 16 7.33 14.41 -0.38
N ASP A 17 6.59 15.32 0.25
CA ASP A 17 5.28 15.00 0.85
C ASP A 17 4.22 14.65 -0.21
N GLU A 18 4.27 15.27 -1.40
CA GLU A 18 3.39 14.99 -2.54
C GLU A 18 3.60 13.56 -3.07
N VAL A 19 4.86 13.14 -3.17
CA VAL A 19 5.21 11.78 -3.58
C VAL A 19 4.81 10.79 -2.49
N PHE A 20 5.08 11.13 -1.23
CA PHE A 20 4.77 10.28 -0.09
C PHE A 20 3.27 9.98 0.01
N ILE A 21 2.40 11.00 -0.03
CA ILE A 21 0.96 10.77 0.14
C ILE A 21 0.38 9.91 -0.98
N ARG A 22 0.79 10.13 -2.23
CA ARG A 22 0.32 9.29 -3.33
C ARG A 22 0.78 7.85 -3.15
N ARG A 23 2.04 7.63 -2.78
CA ARG A 23 2.60 6.27 -2.60
C ARG A 23 1.93 5.54 -1.45
N VAL A 24 1.82 6.18 -0.28
CA VAL A 24 1.28 5.51 0.90
C VAL A 24 -0.18 5.07 0.72
N TYR A 25 -1.00 5.85 0.00
CA TYR A 25 -2.38 5.43 -0.32
C TYR A 25 -2.42 4.20 -1.24
N LEU A 26 -1.59 4.20 -2.29
CA LEU A 26 -1.52 3.07 -3.22
C LEU A 26 -0.94 1.82 -2.56
N ASP A 27 0.12 1.98 -1.77
CA ASP A 27 0.84 0.86 -1.15
C ASP A 27 0.04 0.24 0.01
N VAL A 28 -0.68 1.06 0.79
CA VAL A 28 -1.37 0.58 1.99
C VAL A 28 -2.77 0.09 1.66
N ILE A 29 -3.54 0.82 0.86
CA ILE A 29 -4.97 0.52 0.61
C ILE A 29 -5.33 0.44 -0.88
N GLY A 30 -4.36 0.46 -1.80
CA GLY A 30 -4.61 0.23 -3.23
C GLY A 30 -5.38 1.32 -3.97
N THR A 31 -5.61 2.50 -3.36
CA THR A 31 -6.42 3.58 -3.95
C THR A 31 -5.64 4.89 -4.04
N LEU A 32 -6.18 5.88 -4.75
CA LEU A 32 -5.64 7.24 -4.77
C LEU A 32 -6.29 8.10 -3.68
N PRO A 33 -5.57 9.07 -3.10
CA PRO A 33 -6.16 10.00 -2.15
C PRO A 33 -7.11 10.98 -2.84
N GLU A 34 -8.18 11.36 -2.15
CA GLU A 34 -9.04 12.47 -2.59
C GLU A 34 -8.30 13.81 -2.55
N PRO A 35 -8.59 14.76 -3.47
CA PRO A 35 -7.91 16.06 -3.51
C PRO A 35 -7.92 16.82 -2.18
N GLN A 36 -9.04 16.77 -1.45
CA GLN A 36 -9.19 17.45 -0.16
C GLN A 36 -8.27 16.84 0.91
N LYS A 37 -8.09 15.51 0.91
CA LYS A 37 -7.18 14.81 1.82
C LYS A 37 -5.73 15.17 1.50
N VAL A 38 -5.40 15.32 0.22
CA VAL A 38 -4.07 15.78 -0.22
C VAL A 38 -3.78 17.18 0.29
N GLN A 39 -4.67 18.14 0.05
CA GLN A 39 -4.48 19.52 0.49
C GLN A 39 -4.29 19.61 2.00
N ARG A 40 -5.12 18.92 2.79
CA ARG A 40 -4.99 18.88 4.26
C ARG A 40 -3.63 18.34 4.70
N PHE A 41 -3.16 17.26 4.11
CA PHE A 41 -1.86 16.67 4.45
C PHE A 41 -0.67 17.56 4.08
N LEU A 42 -0.75 18.26 2.94
CA LEU A 42 0.31 19.18 2.51
C LEU A 42 0.35 20.45 3.37
N GLN A 43 -0.80 20.90 3.88
CA GLN A 43 -0.89 22.04 4.79
C GLN A 43 -0.48 21.71 6.23
N ASP A 44 -0.57 20.43 6.64
CA ASP A 44 -0.12 19.99 7.96
C ASP A 44 1.41 20.12 8.08
N ARG A 45 1.85 20.85 9.10
CA ARG A 45 3.27 21.08 9.44
C ARG A 45 3.76 20.20 10.59
N SER A 46 2.89 19.32 11.10
CA SER A 46 3.24 18.40 12.17
C SER A 46 4.39 17.48 11.73
N PRO A 47 5.44 17.33 12.55
CA PRO A 47 6.52 16.37 12.27
C PRO A 47 6.02 14.92 12.29
N ARG A 48 4.82 14.66 12.82
CA ARG A 48 4.22 13.33 12.94
C ARG A 48 3.16 13.04 11.87
N LYS A 49 2.89 13.95 10.94
CA LYS A 49 1.78 13.82 9.97
C LYS A 49 1.84 12.55 9.13
N ARG A 50 3.05 12.10 8.75
CA ARG A 50 3.26 10.85 7.99
C ARG A 50 2.84 9.61 8.78
N ALA A 51 3.27 9.53 10.05
CA ALA A 51 2.93 8.43 10.94
C ALA A 51 1.42 8.43 11.25
N ALA A 52 0.84 9.60 11.50
CA ALA A 52 -0.59 9.74 11.73
C ALA A 52 -1.41 9.29 10.51
N LEU A 53 -1.01 9.70 9.30
CA LEU A 53 -1.67 9.27 8.07
C LEU A 53 -1.61 7.75 7.89
N ILE A 54 -0.45 7.12 8.10
CA ILE A 54 -0.31 5.67 8.03
C ILE A 54 -1.26 5.00 9.02
N GLN A 55 -1.31 5.47 10.26
CA GLN A 55 -2.21 4.92 11.28
C GLN A 55 -3.67 5.00 10.83
N ILE A 56 -4.09 6.13 10.25
CA ILE A 56 -5.46 6.29 9.72
C ILE A 56 -5.73 5.28 8.60
N LEU A 57 -4.79 5.11 7.67
CA LEU A 57 -4.96 4.18 6.53
C LEU A 57 -5.02 2.72 6.97
N LEU A 58 -4.27 2.33 8.00
CA LEU A 58 -4.30 0.96 8.53
C LEU A 58 -5.61 0.61 9.26
N GLN A 59 -6.39 1.61 9.67
CA GLN A 59 -7.69 1.41 10.34
C GLN A 59 -8.87 1.39 9.37
N ARG A 60 -8.63 1.56 8.06
CA ARG A 60 -9.66 1.55 7.03
C ARG A 60 -9.94 0.13 6.56
N ASP A 61 -11.19 -0.19 6.26
CA ASP A 61 -11.60 -1.50 5.76
C ASP A 61 -10.86 -1.88 4.46
N GLU A 62 -10.59 -0.89 3.61
CA GLU A 62 -9.88 -1.12 2.34
C GLU A 62 -8.46 -1.68 2.54
N PHE A 63 -7.84 -1.49 3.71
CA PHE A 63 -6.57 -2.14 4.03
C PHE A 63 -6.71 -3.66 4.06
N ALA A 64 -7.71 -4.17 4.79
CA ALA A 64 -7.94 -5.61 4.90
C ALA A 64 -8.32 -6.20 3.55
N ASP A 65 -9.18 -5.53 2.79
CA ASP A 65 -9.60 -5.97 1.46
C ASP A 65 -8.42 -6.01 0.48
N TYR A 66 -7.66 -4.91 0.39
CA TYR A 66 -6.54 -4.81 -0.53
C TYR A 66 -5.48 -5.88 -0.24
N TRP A 67 -5.08 -6.04 1.02
CA TRP A 67 -4.05 -7.02 1.36
C TRP A 67 -4.54 -8.46 1.26
N SER A 68 -5.81 -8.74 1.57
CA SER A 68 -6.38 -10.06 1.37
C SER A 68 -6.33 -10.45 -0.11
N LEU A 69 -6.73 -9.55 -1.01
CA LEU A 69 -6.62 -9.78 -2.45
C LEU A 69 -5.17 -10.00 -2.90
N LYS A 70 -4.23 -9.18 -2.41
CA LYS A 70 -2.79 -9.31 -2.73
C LYS A 70 -2.22 -10.66 -2.28
N TRP A 71 -2.60 -11.13 -1.10
CA TRP A 71 -2.16 -12.44 -0.59
C TRP A 71 -2.83 -13.59 -1.31
N CYS A 72 -4.12 -13.50 -1.61
CA CYS A 72 -4.82 -14.50 -2.41
C CYS A 72 -4.19 -14.68 -3.78
N ASP A 73 -3.80 -13.59 -4.45
CA ASP A 73 -3.09 -13.63 -5.73
C ASP A 73 -1.72 -14.30 -5.59
N LEU A 74 -0.90 -13.85 -4.63
CA LEU A 74 0.45 -14.39 -4.43
C LEU A 74 0.46 -15.88 -4.04
N LEU A 75 -0.46 -16.28 -3.16
CA LEU A 75 -0.59 -17.65 -2.66
C LEU A 75 -1.41 -18.54 -3.59
N ARG A 76 -1.94 -17.98 -4.69
CA ARG A 76 -2.82 -18.65 -5.65
C ARG A 76 -4.02 -19.30 -4.96
N VAL A 77 -4.61 -18.60 -3.99
CA VAL A 77 -5.84 -19.03 -3.33
C VAL A 77 -6.94 -19.10 -4.38
N LYS A 78 -7.42 -20.31 -4.63
CA LYS A 78 -8.54 -20.57 -5.52
C LYS A 78 -9.70 -21.11 -4.70
N ALA A 79 -10.90 -20.61 -4.95
CA ALA A 79 -12.11 -21.15 -4.34
C ALA A 79 -12.49 -22.53 -4.93
N GLU A 80 -11.93 -22.90 -6.08
CA GLU A 80 -12.37 -24.06 -6.87
C GLU A 80 -11.31 -25.17 -6.90
N PHE A 81 -11.54 -26.22 -6.12
CA PHE A 81 -11.01 -27.57 -6.34
C PHE A 81 -12.10 -28.60 -5.96
N PRO A 82 -12.40 -29.62 -6.81
CA PRO A 82 -11.68 -30.02 -8.01
C PRO A 82 -12.02 -29.13 -9.21
N ILE A 83 -11.00 -28.84 -10.01
CA ILE A 83 -11.10 -28.15 -11.29
C ILE A 83 -11.83 -29.10 -12.26
N ASN A 84 -13.17 -28.99 -12.35
CA ASN A 84 -13.89 -29.42 -13.55
C ASN A 84 -13.76 -28.28 -14.57
N LEU A 85 -12.59 -28.21 -15.23
CA LEU A 85 -12.47 -27.55 -16.53
C LEU A 85 -13.34 -28.37 -17.50
N TRP A 86 -14.65 -28.11 -17.49
CA TRP A 86 -15.69 -28.51 -18.43
C TRP A 86 -15.32 -29.61 -19.47
N PRO A 87 -16.06 -30.72 -19.56
CA PRO A 87 -15.77 -31.78 -20.54
C PRO A 87 -16.04 -31.39 -22.00
N ASN A 88 -16.68 -30.23 -22.28
CA ASN A 88 -17.12 -29.82 -23.62
C ASN A 88 -16.99 -28.30 -23.83
N ALA A 89 -15.77 -27.76 -23.96
CA ALA A 89 -15.62 -26.43 -24.55
C ALA A 89 -15.92 -26.53 -26.06
N VAL A 90 -16.93 -25.78 -26.52
CA VAL A 90 -17.26 -25.56 -27.93
C VAL A 90 -16.29 -24.61 -28.61
#